data_AF-A0A531ACF3-F1
#
_entry.id   AF-A0A531ACF3-F1
#
_cell.length_a   1.000
_cell.length_b   1.000
_cell.length_c   1.000
_cell.angle_alpha   90.00
_cell.angle_beta   90.00
_cell.angle_gamma   90.00
#
_symmetry.space_group_name_H-M   'P 1'
#
loop_
_entity.id
_entity.type
_entity.pdbx_description
1 polymer ?
#
loop_
_entity_poly.entity_id
_entity_poly.type
_entity_poly.pdbx_seq_one_letter_code
_entity_poly.pdbx_strand_id
1 'polypeptide(L)'
;TSGGARWNYLAAWAYATAKDGGDEAKTKEFVGNLYAHVPVLDTGARGATVTFAQKGLGDVLLAWENEAYLALDEFGADNFDIVYPPTSILAEPPVAVVDANVDAKGTRKVAEAYLSYLYSKEGQTLIAKNHYRPSKPDLVPPEDLAKLPEIKLITIDDPLFGGWKKAQPYHFGDGGIFDQIYKPAQ
;
A
#
# COMPACT_ATOMS: atom_id res chain seq x y z
N THR A 1 -3.42 9.56 -8.62
CA THR A 1 -2.87 8.97 -7.38
C THR A 1 -1.94 7.80 -7.70
N SER A 2 -0.86 7.63 -6.93
CA SER A 2 0.05 6.47 -7.03
C SER A 2 -0.60 5.19 -6.50
N GLY A 3 0.00 4.02 -6.77
CA GLY A 3 -0.52 2.73 -6.28
C GLY A 3 -0.64 2.68 -4.74
N GLY A 4 0.40 3.13 -4.01
CA GLY A 4 0.38 3.21 -2.55
C GLY A 4 -0.69 4.16 -2.01
N ALA A 5 -0.84 5.33 -2.63
CA ALA A 5 -1.87 6.30 -2.22
C ALA A 5 -3.30 5.73 -2.32
N ARG A 6 -3.57 4.87 -3.32
CA ARG A 6 -4.87 4.20 -3.45
C ARG A 6 -5.11 3.19 -2.34
N TRP A 7 -4.11 2.40 -1.96
CA TRP A 7 -4.22 1.49 -0.81
C TRP A 7 -4.46 2.25 0.50
N ASN A 8 -3.74 3.35 0.75
CA ASN A 8 -3.95 4.20 1.92
C ASN A 8 -5.39 4.73 1.99
N TYR A 9 -5.89 5.25 0.85
CA TYR A 9 -7.27 5.71 0.73
C TYR A 9 -8.27 4.61 1.06
N LEU A 10 -8.12 3.42 0.47
CA LEU A 10 -9.08 2.32 0.63
C LEU A 10 -9.04 1.75 2.06
N ALA A 11 -7.88 1.72 2.70
CA ALA A 11 -7.78 1.35 4.12
C ALA A 11 -8.57 2.32 5.01
N ALA A 12 -8.41 3.64 4.80
CA ALA A 12 -9.16 4.66 5.53
C ALA A 12 -10.66 4.60 5.24
N TRP A 13 -11.04 4.36 3.98
CA TRP A 13 -12.43 4.16 3.57
C TRP A 13 -13.07 2.98 4.29
N ALA A 14 -12.41 1.81 4.28
CA ALA A 14 -12.91 0.61 4.97
C ALA A 14 -13.08 0.82 6.47
N TYR A 15 -12.09 1.47 7.11
CA TYR A 15 -12.18 1.83 8.53
C TYR A 15 -13.40 2.70 8.83
N ALA A 16 -13.60 3.77 8.05
CA ALA A 16 -14.72 4.69 8.24
C ALA A 16 -16.08 4.03 7.97
N THR A 17 -16.19 3.26 6.89
CA THR A 17 -17.43 2.54 6.56
C THR A 17 -17.82 1.57 7.69
N ALA A 18 -16.85 0.85 8.27
CA ALA A 18 -17.10 -0.05 9.39
C ALA A 18 -17.54 0.71 10.67
N LYS A 19 -16.95 1.89 10.92
CA LYS A 19 -17.27 2.73 12.08
C LYS A 19 -18.66 3.36 12.00
N ASP A 20 -19.07 3.78 10.80
CA ASP A 20 -20.30 4.54 10.58
C ASP A 20 -21.49 3.66 10.16
N GLY A 21 -21.32 2.34 10.17
CA GLY A 21 -22.39 1.38 9.86
C GLY A 21 -22.79 1.32 8.39
N GLY A 22 -21.87 1.66 7.48
CA GLY A 22 -22.13 1.65 6.03
C GLY A 22 -22.69 2.95 5.47
N ASP A 23 -22.76 4.03 6.26
CA ASP A 23 -23.17 5.35 5.78
C ASP A 23 -22.09 5.98 4.91
N GLU A 24 -22.31 6.00 3.59
CA GLU A 24 -21.37 6.54 2.61
C GLU A 24 -21.11 8.05 2.80
N ALA A 25 -22.12 8.82 3.23
CA ALA A 25 -21.96 10.26 3.42
C ALA A 25 -20.99 10.55 4.57
N LYS A 26 -21.13 9.83 5.68
CA LYS A 26 -20.20 9.91 6.81
C LYS A 26 -18.81 9.37 6.47
N THR A 27 -18.75 8.30 5.68
CA THR A 27 -17.48 7.76 5.17
C THR A 27 -16.73 8.82 4.33
N LYS A 28 -17.43 9.52 3.43
CA LYS A 28 -16.86 10.62 2.64
C LYS A 28 -16.41 11.78 3.52
N GLU A 29 -17.18 12.14 4.54
CA GLU A 29 -16.82 13.19 5.49
C GLU A 29 -15.54 12.83 6.25
N PHE A 30 -15.43 11.60 6.77
CA PHE A 30 -14.24 11.12 7.47
C PHE A 30 -13.00 11.18 6.57
N VAL A 31 -13.08 10.62 5.35
CA VAL A 31 -11.93 10.57 4.44
C VAL A 31 -11.61 11.98 3.91
N GLY A 32 -12.61 12.82 3.67
CA GLY A 32 -12.41 14.23 3.31
C GLY A 32 -11.69 15.00 4.42
N ASN A 33 -12.08 14.80 5.68
CA ASN A 33 -11.41 15.39 6.83
C ASN A 33 -9.97 14.86 6.98
N LEU A 34 -9.72 13.57 6.71
CA LEU A 34 -8.35 13.04 6.65
C LEU A 34 -7.50 13.82 5.64
N TYR A 35 -8.00 14.02 4.41
CA TYR A 35 -7.27 14.77 3.39
C TYR A 35 -7.10 16.26 3.71
N ALA A 36 -8.00 16.87 4.48
CA ALA A 36 -7.82 18.24 4.97
C ALA A 36 -6.60 18.40 5.89
N HIS A 37 -6.12 17.30 6.49
CA HIS A 37 -4.90 17.25 7.29
C HIS A 37 -3.67 16.77 6.52
N VAL A 38 -3.75 16.61 5.19
CA VAL A 38 -2.62 16.19 4.35
C VAL A 38 -1.95 17.42 3.71
N PRO A 39 -0.84 17.93 4.26
CA PRO A 39 -0.18 19.13 3.72
C PRO A 39 0.60 18.86 2.43
N VAL A 40 1.04 17.62 2.20
CA VAL A 40 1.86 17.23 1.06
C VAL A 40 1.36 15.92 0.46
N LEU A 41 1.08 15.92 -0.84
CA LEU A 41 0.75 14.73 -1.62
C LEU A 41 1.85 14.44 -2.64
N ASP A 42 2.90 13.75 -2.19
CA ASP A 42 3.99 13.32 -3.05
C ASP A 42 3.53 12.33 -4.13
N THR A 43 4.23 12.33 -5.27
CA THR A 43 3.86 11.51 -6.44
C THR A 43 4.07 10.01 -6.24
N GLY A 44 4.86 9.60 -5.25
CA GLY A 44 5.17 8.20 -4.95
C GLY A 44 5.55 7.99 -3.48
N ALA A 45 5.42 6.75 -3.01
CA ALA A 45 5.59 6.39 -1.60
C ALA A 45 6.98 6.78 -1.05
N ARG A 46 8.06 6.51 -1.79
CA ARG A 46 9.41 6.91 -1.39
C ARG A 46 9.56 8.43 -1.23
N GLY A 47 8.91 9.20 -2.10
CA GLY A 47 8.89 10.67 -1.98
C GLY A 47 8.26 11.11 -0.66
N ALA A 48 7.12 10.50 -0.30
CA ALA A 48 6.45 10.76 0.97
C ALA A 48 7.32 10.36 2.17
N THR A 49 8.01 9.22 2.11
CA THR A 49 8.97 8.79 3.16
C THR A 49 10.08 9.82 3.34
N VAL A 50 10.67 10.32 2.26
CA VAL A 50 11.71 11.37 2.32
C VAL A 50 11.16 12.68 2.88
N THR A 51 9.97 13.10 2.46
CA THR A 51 9.31 14.30 3.00
C THR A 51 9.08 14.19 4.51
N PHE A 52 8.61 13.04 4.98
CA PHE A 52 8.38 12.80 6.41
C PHE A 52 9.69 12.65 7.19
N ALA A 53 10.50 11.63 6.86
CA ALA A 53 11.64 11.22 7.67
C ALA A 53 12.88 12.12 7.51
N GLN A 54 13.14 12.62 6.29
CA GLN A 54 14.32 13.45 6.03
C GLN A 54 14.03 14.94 6.18
N LYS A 55 12.88 15.42 5.70
CA LYS A 55 12.53 16.85 5.78
C LYS A 55 11.75 17.22 7.05
N GLY A 56 11.33 16.24 7.85
CA GLY A 56 10.60 16.47 9.10
C GLY A 56 9.23 17.10 8.90
N LEU A 57 8.55 16.78 7.79
CA LEU A 57 7.24 17.34 7.46
C LEU A 57 6.11 16.35 7.76
N GLY A 58 5.23 16.75 8.67
CA GLY A 58 4.06 15.98 9.11
C GLY A 58 4.31 15.18 10.39
N ASP A 59 3.24 14.89 11.12
CA ASP A 59 3.31 14.17 12.40
C ASP A 59 3.16 12.65 12.23
N VAL A 60 2.51 12.21 11.15
CA VAL A 60 2.25 10.81 10.82
C VAL A 60 2.38 10.60 9.31
N LEU A 61 3.06 9.52 8.92
CA LEU A 61 3.10 9.02 7.55
C LEU A 61 2.19 7.79 7.39
N LEU A 62 1.24 7.85 6.45
CA LEU A 62 0.55 6.65 5.98
C LEU A 62 1.48 5.86 5.05
N ALA A 63 2.23 4.92 5.63
CA ALA A 63 3.30 4.19 4.95
C ALA A 63 2.87 2.79 4.50
N TRP A 64 3.53 2.30 3.45
CA TRP A 64 3.68 0.86 3.27
C TRP A 64 4.46 0.28 4.44
N GLU A 65 4.09 -0.92 4.92
CA GLU A 65 4.80 -1.56 6.04
C GLU A 65 6.31 -1.70 5.76
N ASN A 66 6.67 -2.13 4.55
CA ASN A 66 8.08 -2.25 4.16
C ASN A 66 8.83 -0.91 4.14
N GLU A 67 8.16 0.20 3.76
CA GLU A 67 8.78 1.54 3.79
C GLU A 67 8.90 2.07 5.23
N ALA A 68 7.97 1.70 6.12
CA ALA A 68 8.05 2.08 7.53
C ALA A 68 9.27 1.46 8.22
N TYR A 69 9.48 0.15 8.04
CA TYR A 69 10.69 -0.52 8.57
C TYR A 69 11.97 -0.02 7.90
N LEU A 70 11.94 0.22 6.58
CA LEU A 70 13.09 0.79 5.90
C LEU A 70 13.43 2.21 6.40
N ALA A 71 12.42 3.00 6.81
CA ALA A 71 12.68 4.31 7.40
C ALA A 71 13.41 4.18 8.75
N LEU A 72 13.12 3.15 9.56
CA LEU A 72 13.88 2.86 10.79
C LEU A 72 15.33 2.49 10.46
N ASP A 73 15.55 1.69 9.42
CA ASP A 73 16.89 1.28 8.98
C ASP A 73 17.72 2.46 8.45
N GLU A 74 17.12 3.31 7.60
CA GLU A 74 17.82 4.41 6.91
C GLU A 74 17.99 5.65 7.78
N PHE A 75 16.98 5.98 8.60
CA PHE A 75 16.92 7.25 9.34
C PHE A 75 17.03 7.07 10.86
N GLY A 76 17.19 5.84 11.35
CA GLY A 76 17.42 5.51 12.76
C GLY A 76 16.14 5.14 13.51
N ALA A 77 16.16 3.95 14.12
CA ALA A 77 15.00 3.38 14.81
C ALA A 77 14.52 4.18 16.04
N ASP A 78 15.39 4.98 16.65
CA ASP A 78 15.03 5.81 17.80
C ASP A 78 14.24 7.08 17.42
N ASN A 79 14.14 7.39 16.11
CA ASN A 79 13.50 8.61 15.63
C ASN A 79 12.01 8.42 15.29
N PHE A 80 11.53 7.19 15.14
CA PHE A 80 10.17 6.91 14.68
C PHE A 80 9.55 5.69 15.36
N ASP A 81 8.23 5.76 15.56
CA ASP A 81 7.42 4.64 16.00
C ASP A 81 6.55 4.12 14.85
N ILE A 82 6.41 2.80 14.74
CA ILE A 82 5.42 2.17 13.85
C ILE A 82 4.13 1.93 14.62
N VAL A 83 3.06 2.64 14.24
CA VAL A 83 1.73 2.48 14.83
C VAL A 83 0.85 1.62 13.92
N TYR A 84 0.43 0.46 14.42
CA TYR A 84 -0.52 -0.41 13.73
C TYR A 84 -1.97 -0.01 14.07
N PRO A 85 -2.82 0.30 13.07
CA PRO A 85 -4.24 0.55 13.31
C PRO A 85 -4.97 -0.76 13.65
N PRO A 86 -6.19 -0.69 14.23
CA PRO A 86 -6.97 -1.89 14.55
C PRO A 86 -7.38 -2.70 13.30
N THR A 87 -7.47 -2.04 12.14
CA THR A 87 -7.78 -2.66 10.85
C THR A 87 -6.97 -1.97 9.75
N SER A 88 -6.57 -2.70 8.71
CA SER A 88 -5.97 -2.14 7.50
C SER A 88 -6.43 -2.92 6.26
N ILE A 89 -5.77 -2.71 5.12
CA ILE A 89 -6.03 -3.41 3.86
C ILE A 89 -4.87 -4.36 3.52
N LEU A 90 -5.19 -5.56 3.06
CA LEU A 90 -4.24 -6.46 2.45
C LEU A 90 -3.89 -5.91 1.07
N ALA A 91 -2.70 -5.34 0.96
CA ALA A 91 -2.21 -4.78 -0.28
C ALA A 91 -1.31 -5.80 -0.99
N GLU A 92 -1.66 -6.10 -2.25
CA GLU A 92 -1.05 -7.20 -3.02
C GLU A 92 -0.43 -6.64 -4.31
N PRO A 93 0.87 -6.26 -4.31
CA PRO A 93 1.53 -5.72 -5.49
C PRO A 93 1.66 -6.78 -6.60
N PRO A 94 0.98 -6.62 -7.75
CA PRO A 94 1.01 -7.64 -8.81
C PRO A 94 2.26 -7.49 -9.68
N VAL A 95 2.72 -8.62 -10.24
CA VAL A 95 3.77 -8.68 -11.27
C VAL A 95 3.25 -9.38 -12.52
N ALA A 96 3.68 -8.95 -13.69
CA ALA A 96 3.25 -9.53 -14.96
C ALA A 96 4.35 -9.45 -16.03
N VAL A 97 4.37 -10.44 -16.93
CA VAL A 97 5.14 -10.36 -18.18
C VAL A 97 4.38 -9.47 -19.16
N VAL A 98 5.09 -8.60 -19.88
CA VAL A 98 4.51 -7.79 -20.95
C VAL A 98 4.73 -8.50 -22.28
N ASP A 99 3.72 -9.27 -22.73
CA ASP A 99 3.82 -10.18 -23.87
C ASP A 99 4.42 -9.53 -25.13
N ALA A 100 3.83 -8.42 -25.58
CA ALA A 100 4.28 -7.72 -26.77
C ALA A 100 5.77 -7.31 -26.71
N ASN A 101 6.26 -6.94 -25.53
CA ASN A 101 7.65 -6.52 -25.34
C ASN A 101 8.60 -7.71 -25.35
N VAL A 102 8.24 -8.81 -24.68
CA VAL A 102 9.12 -9.97 -24.58
C VAL A 102 9.19 -10.75 -25.88
N ASP A 103 8.11 -10.76 -26.67
CA ASP A 103 8.06 -11.38 -27.98
C ASP A 103 8.88 -10.58 -28.99
N ALA A 104 8.71 -9.25 -29.03
CA ALA A 104 9.48 -8.38 -29.91
C ALA A 104 11.00 -8.42 -29.61
N LYS A 105 11.38 -8.63 -28.35
CA LYS A 105 12.79 -8.67 -27.91
C LYS A 105 13.38 -10.08 -27.81
N GLY A 106 12.59 -11.13 -28.03
CA GLY A 106 13.02 -12.52 -27.82
C GLY A 106 13.44 -12.83 -26.37
N THR A 107 12.86 -12.14 -25.38
CA THR A 107 13.26 -12.23 -23.96
C THR A 107 12.26 -12.99 -23.09
N ARG A 108 11.23 -13.61 -23.68
CA ARG A 108 10.13 -14.28 -22.96
C ARG A 108 10.64 -15.25 -21.89
N LYS A 109 11.51 -16.18 -22.28
CA LYS A 109 12.03 -17.21 -21.38
C LYS A 109 12.73 -16.64 -20.15
N VAL A 110 13.55 -15.60 -20.31
CA VAL A 110 14.27 -14.98 -19.18
C VAL A 110 13.33 -14.14 -18.31
N ALA A 111 12.36 -13.46 -18.90
CA ALA A 111 11.36 -12.68 -18.16
C ALA A 111 10.43 -13.57 -17.31
N GLU A 112 9.96 -14.68 -17.88
CA GLU A 112 9.15 -15.68 -17.17
C GLU A 112 9.94 -16.35 -16.03
N ALA A 113 11.21 -16.68 -16.28
CA ALA A 113 12.10 -17.22 -15.25
C ALA A 113 12.33 -16.22 -14.11
N TYR A 114 12.55 -14.94 -14.43
CA TYR A 114 12.72 -13.87 -13.46
C TYR A 114 11.51 -13.75 -12.52
N LEU A 115 10.29 -13.67 -13.08
CA LEU A 115 9.08 -13.57 -12.26
C LEU A 115 8.79 -14.85 -11.46
N SER A 116 9.04 -16.01 -12.06
CA SER A 116 8.89 -17.29 -11.36
C SER A 116 9.85 -17.40 -10.17
N TYR A 117 11.05 -16.82 -10.28
CA TYR A 117 12.05 -16.83 -9.22
C TYR A 117 11.62 -16.08 -7.96
N LEU A 118 10.77 -15.06 -8.09
CA LEU A 118 10.19 -14.35 -6.94
C LEU A 118 9.44 -15.31 -5.99
N TYR A 119 8.90 -16.42 -6.51
CA TYR A 119 8.14 -17.42 -5.76
C TYR A 119 8.97 -18.64 -5.34
N SER A 120 10.29 -18.60 -5.54
CA SER A 120 11.23 -19.59 -5.02
C SER A 120 11.51 -19.36 -3.54
N LYS A 121 12.11 -20.34 -2.86
CA LYS A 121 12.55 -20.18 -1.46
C LYS A 121 13.47 -18.98 -1.29
N GLU A 122 14.44 -18.81 -2.18
CA GLU A 122 15.38 -17.68 -2.12
C GLU A 122 14.65 -16.35 -2.36
N GLY A 123 13.79 -16.28 -3.37
CA GLY A 123 12.98 -15.09 -3.66
C GLY A 123 12.11 -14.67 -2.47
N GLN A 124 11.39 -15.60 -1.86
CA GLN A 124 10.56 -15.34 -0.68
C GLN A 124 11.38 -14.93 0.54
N THR A 125 12.57 -15.52 0.73
CA THR A 125 13.49 -15.14 1.81
C THR A 125 14.01 -13.71 1.62
N LEU A 126 14.36 -13.32 0.38
CA LEU A 126 14.78 -11.95 0.07
C LEU A 126 13.64 -10.94 0.26
N ILE A 127 12.41 -11.30 -0.13
CA ILE A 127 11.21 -10.50 0.10
C ILE A 127 11.04 -10.22 1.60
N ALA A 128 11.12 -11.25 2.45
CA ALA A 128 11.02 -11.10 3.90
C ALA A 128 12.15 -10.22 4.50
N LYS A 129 13.39 -10.43 4.06
CA LYS A 129 14.56 -9.63 4.49
C LYS A 129 14.48 -8.15 4.12
N ASN A 130 13.67 -7.80 3.13
CA ASN A 130 13.43 -6.42 2.70
C ASN A 130 12.08 -5.91 3.20
N HIS A 131 11.61 -6.43 4.34
CA HIS A 131 10.42 -5.97 5.09
C HIS A 131 9.07 -6.18 4.40
N TYR A 132 9.03 -6.97 3.32
CA TYR A 132 7.76 -7.36 2.69
C TYR A 132 7.21 -8.63 3.34
N ARG A 133 5.88 -8.76 3.37
CA ARG A 133 5.24 -10.03 3.73
C ARG A 133 5.37 -11.02 2.57
N PRO A 134 6.06 -12.16 2.73
CA PRO A 134 6.17 -13.18 1.69
C PRO A 134 4.80 -13.82 1.42
N SER A 135 4.50 -14.10 0.15
CA SER A 135 3.26 -14.78 -0.26
C SER A 135 3.28 -16.29 0.00
N LYS A 136 4.48 -16.86 0.19
CA LYS A 136 4.72 -18.25 0.61
C LYS A 136 5.60 -18.27 1.85
N PRO A 137 5.07 -17.84 3.02
CA PRO A 137 5.85 -17.75 4.25
C PRO A 137 6.39 -19.11 4.71
N ASP A 138 5.75 -20.21 4.31
CA ASP A 138 6.19 -21.59 4.56
C ASP A 138 7.56 -21.94 3.93
N LEU A 139 7.99 -21.19 2.90
CA LEU A 139 9.30 -21.36 2.28
C LEU A 139 10.41 -20.59 3.00
N VAL A 140 10.06 -19.63 3.86
CA VAL A 140 11.00 -18.71 4.50
C VAL A 140 11.45 -19.27 5.86
N PRO A 141 12.74 -19.21 6.21
CA PRO A 141 13.21 -19.56 7.55
C PRO A 141 12.46 -18.77 8.63
N PRO A 142 11.97 -19.40 9.71
CA PRO A 142 11.20 -18.71 10.76
C PRO A 142 11.92 -17.51 11.39
N GLU A 143 13.25 -17.55 11.45
CA GLU A 143 14.11 -16.47 11.94
C GLU A 143 14.17 -15.25 11.00
N ASP A 144 13.90 -15.44 9.71
CA ASP A 144 13.87 -14.38 8.69
C ASP A 144 12.45 -13.77 8.57
N LEU A 145 11.44 -14.35 9.23
CA LEU A 145 10.09 -13.81 9.26
C LEU A 145 9.96 -12.73 10.35
N ALA A 146 9.50 -11.55 9.94
CA ALA A 146 9.19 -10.47 10.87
C ALA A 146 8.10 -10.90 11.87
N LYS A 147 8.32 -10.59 13.16
CA LYS A 147 7.32 -10.76 14.22
C LYS A 147 6.34 -9.59 14.19
N LEU A 148 5.42 -9.65 13.25
CA LEU A 148 4.43 -8.60 13.03
C LEU A 148 3.23 -8.80 13.96
N PRO A 149 2.61 -7.73 14.46
CA PRO A 149 1.37 -7.85 15.20
C PRO A 149 0.26 -8.40 14.30
N GLU A 150 -0.66 -9.15 14.91
CA GLU A 150 -1.88 -9.57 14.23
C GLU A 150 -2.76 -8.35 13.98
N ILE A 151 -3.19 -8.17 12.73
CA ILE A 151 -4.03 -7.06 12.30
C ILE A 151 -5.13 -7.60 11.39
N LYS A 152 -6.36 -7.10 11.56
CA LYS A 152 -7.47 -7.43 10.67
C LYS A 152 -7.28 -6.72 9.33
N LEU A 153 -7.20 -7.48 8.25
CA LEU A 153 -7.01 -6.96 6.90
C LEU A 153 -8.26 -7.20 6.04
N ILE A 154 -8.83 -6.14 5.48
CA ILE A 154 -9.80 -6.24 4.39
C ILE A 154 -9.05 -6.47 3.07
N THR A 155 -9.65 -7.15 2.09
CA THR A 155 -9.04 -7.33 0.77
C THR A 155 -9.71 -6.42 -0.25
N ILE A 156 -9.06 -6.19 -1.40
CA ILE A 156 -9.70 -5.45 -2.51
C ILE A 156 -10.92 -6.19 -3.08
N ASP A 157 -10.99 -7.51 -2.91
CA ASP A 157 -12.10 -8.34 -3.38
C ASP A 157 -13.27 -8.41 -2.40
N ASP A 158 -13.14 -7.83 -1.20
CA ASP A 158 -14.23 -7.71 -0.24
C ASP A 158 -15.45 -7.05 -0.91
N PRO A 159 -16.70 -7.47 -0.60
CA PRO A 159 -17.91 -6.88 -1.18
C PRO A 159 -17.99 -5.35 -1.09
N LEU A 160 -17.33 -4.72 -0.10
CA LEU A 160 -17.20 -3.27 0.00
C LEU A 160 -16.58 -2.63 -1.25
N PHE A 161 -15.60 -3.28 -1.86
CA PHE A 161 -14.86 -2.77 -3.02
C PHE A 161 -15.16 -3.54 -4.30
N GLY A 162 -15.35 -4.86 -4.20
CA GLY A 162 -15.70 -5.76 -5.30
C GLY A 162 -14.63 -5.85 -6.39
N GLY A 163 -13.36 -5.72 -6.01
CA GLY A 163 -12.19 -5.83 -6.87
C GLY A 163 -11.83 -4.51 -7.58
N TRP A 164 -10.59 -4.46 -8.10
CA TRP A 164 -10.04 -3.27 -8.75
C TRP A 164 -10.89 -2.74 -9.92
N LYS A 165 -11.58 -3.62 -10.66
CA LYS A 165 -12.45 -3.21 -11.78
C LYS A 165 -13.61 -2.31 -11.34
N LYS A 166 -14.06 -2.42 -10.09
CA LYS A 166 -15.12 -1.58 -9.51
C LYS A 166 -14.54 -0.44 -8.70
N ALA A 167 -13.59 -0.73 -7.82
CA ALA A 167 -12.98 0.25 -6.93
C ALA A 167 -12.28 1.39 -7.70
N GLN A 168 -11.57 1.06 -8.78
CA GLN A 168 -10.80 2.04 -9.55
C GLN A 168 -11.68 3.15 -10.16
N PRO A 169 -12.70 2.87 -11.00
CA PRO A 169 -13.54 3.92 -11.56
C PRO A 169 -14.38 4.65 -10.50
N TYR A 170 -14.86 3.94 -9.48
CA TYR A 170 -15.76 4.52 -8.47
C TYR A 170 -15.04 5.52 -7.53
N HIS A 171 -13.86 5.16 -7.04
CA HIS A 171 -13.10 6.02 -6.13
C HIS A 171 -12.15 6.97 -6.85
N PHE A 172 -11.52 6.52 -7.93
CA PHE A 172 -10.35 7.18 -8.53
C PHE A 172 -10.48 7.48 -10.02
N GLY A 173 -11.64 7.23 -10.63
CA GLY A 173 -11.94 7.71 -11.99
C GLY A 173 -12.25 9.20 -12.00
N ASP A 174 -12.33 9.80 -13.19
CA ASP A 174 -12.68 11.20 -13.35
C ASP A 174 -14.05 11.50 -12.71
N GLY A 175 -14.10 12.44 -11.77
CA GLY A 175 -15.32 12.75 -11.00
C GLY A 175 -15.69 11.70 -9.94
N GLY A 176 -14.82 10.72 -9.71
CA GLY A 176 -14.94 9.72 -8.66
C GLY A 176 -14.87 10.33 -7.26
N ILE A 177 -15.03 9.51 -6.23
CA ILE A 177 -15.15 10.01 -4.86
C ILE A 177 -13.91 10.82 -4.43
N PHE A 178 -12.71 10.41 -4.82
CA PHE A 178 -11.50 11.15 -4.48
C PHE A 178 -11.57 12.61 -4.97
N ASP A 179 -12.02 12.84 -6.21
CA ASP A 179 -12.17 14.20 -6.77
C ASP A 179 -13.27 15.01 -6.06
N GLN A 180 -14.27 14.33 -5.49
CA GLN A 180 -15.35 14.99 -4.74
C GLN A 180 -14.89 15.47 -3.36
N ILE A 181 -14.03 14.69 -2.69
CA ILE A 181 -13.60 14.96 -1.31
C ILE A 181 -12.28 15.73 -1.25
N TYR A 182 -11.42 15.60 -2.25
CA TYR A 182 -10.13 16.28 -2.31
C TYR A 182 -10.20 17.45 -3.28
N LYS A 183 -10.07 18.66 -2.74
CA LYS A 183 -9.80 19.87 -3.51
C LYS A 183 -8.41 20.37 -3.10
N PRO A 184 -7.46 20.49 -4.03
CA PRO A 184 -6.17 21.09 -3.70
C PRO A 184 -6.39 22.44 -3.03
N ALA A 185 -5.76 22.67 -1.88
CA ALA A 185 -5.71 24.01 -1.32
C ALA A 185 -5.07 24.93 -2.38
N GLN A 186 -5.75 26.04 -2.70
CA GLN A 186 -5.21 27.09 -3.55
C GLN A 186 -4.08 27.83 -2.82
#